data_AF-A0A9D4NYH6-F1
#
_entry.id   AF-A0A9D4NYH6-F1
#
_cell.length_a   1.000
_cell.length_b   1.000
_cell.length_c   1.000
_cell.angle_alpha   90.00
_cell.angle_beta   90.00
_cell.angle_gamma   90.00
#
_symmetry.space_group_name_H-M   'P 1'
#
loop_
_entity.id
_entity.type
_entity.pdbx_description
1 polymer ?
#
loop_
_entity_poly.entity_id
_entity_poly.type
_entity_poly.pdbx_seq_one_letter_code
_entity_poly.pdbx_strand_id
1 'polypeptide(L)'
;MSKTKTSNSKNPKRCKANARERNRMHGLNRALDQLRDCIPLKHLQMNQNVCNQKIQKLSKIETLRLARNYLILLTEILHCHNQSQNDGQSSSSSIDNLMMGQILAYGLGQQSLNHLSIQMNVSSVRMLSQPSSRVQQIFANYDSRQELMNAVL
;
A
#
# COMPACT_ATOMS: atom_id res chain seq x y z
N MET A 1 28.96 -45.90 26.79
CA MET A 1 28.98 -44.42 26.96
C MET A 1 27.63 -43.86 26.54
N SER A 2 26.74 -43.63 27.50
CA SER A 2 25.36 -43.21 27.23
C SER A 2 25.27 -41.68 27.18
N LYS A 3 24.88 -41.11 26.04
CA LYS A 3 24.58 -39.68 25.91
C LYS A 3 23.28 -39.39 26.66
N THR A 4 23.38 -38.77 27.82
CA THR A 4 22.24 -38.28 28.60
C THR A 4 21.50 -37.18 27.82
N LYS A 5 20.25 -37.46 27.44
CA LYS A 5 19.27 -36.46 26.99
C LYS A 5 19.05 -35.46 28.13
N THR A 6 19.62 -34.27 28.02
CA THR A 6 19.21 -33.13 28.86
C THR A 6 17.78 -32.77 28.49
N SER A 7 16.84 -33.13 29.36
CA SER A 7 15.45 -32.68 29.32
C SER A 7 15.43 -31.16 29.43
N ASN A 8 15.43 -30.48 28.28
CA ASN A 8 15.30 -29.03 28.17
C ASN A 8 13.90 -28.63 28.62
N SER A 9 13.68 -28.55 29.94
CA SER A 9 12.44 -28.03 30.53
C SER A 9 12.31 -26.59 30.05
N LYS A 10 11.46 -26.35 29.06
CA LYS A 10 11.24 -25.01 28.54
C LYS A 10 10.62 -24.21 29.69
N ASN A 11 11.39 -23.27 30.24
CA ASN A 11 10.95 -22.38 31.32
C ASN A 11 9.49 -21.92 31.06
N PRO A 12 8.52 -22.25 31.93
CA PRO A 12 7.10 -22.04 31.66
C PRO A 12 6.76 -20.56 31.47
N LYS A 13 7.50 -19.65 32.12
CA LYS A 13 7.36 -18.20 31.93
C LYS A 13 7.73 -17.78 30.50
N ARG A 14 8.82 -18.35 29.96
CA ARG A 14 9.27 -18.11 28.58
C ARG A 14 8.28 -18.69 27.56
N CYS A 15 7.75 -19.87 27.80
CA CYS A 15 6.69 -20.44 26.96
C CYS A 15 5.43 -19.56 26.91
N LYS A 16 4.97 -19.07 28.07
CA LYS A 16 3.82 -18.16 28.16
C LYS A 16 4.09 -16.83 27.45
N ALA A 17 5.30 -16.27 27.58
CA ALA A 17 5.70 -15.06 26.86
C ALA A 17 5.70 -15.25 25.34
N ASN A 18 6.29 -16.34 24.83
CA ASN A 18 6.32 -16.63 23.40
C ASN A 18 4.92 -16.86 22.82
N ALA A 19 4.00 -17.46 23.59
CA ALA A 19 2.61 -17.61 23.19
C ALA A 19 1.89 -16.25 23.07
N ARG A 20 2.13 -15.34 24.02
CA ARG A 20 1.58 -13.98 23.96
C ARG A 20 2.09 -13.22 22.73
N GLU A 21 3.39 -13.26 22.44
CA GLU A 21 3.93 -12.55 21.27
C GLU A 21 3.40 -13.13 19.95
N ARG A 22 3.25 -14.46 19.86
CA ARG A 22 2.57 -15.07 18.69
C ARG A 22 1.15 -14.55 18.52
N ASN A 23 0.36 -14.49 19.59
CA ASN A 23 -1.00 -13.95 19.52
C ASN A 23 -1.02 -12.47 19.12
N ARG A 24 -0.09 -11.66 19.64
CA ARG A 24 0.08 -10.26 19.24
C ARG A 24 0.38 -10.15 17.75
N MET A 25 1.31 -10.96 17.25
CA MET A 25 1.68 -11.00 15.83
C MET A 25 0.54 -11.51 14.94
N HIS A 26 -0.26 -12.47 15.40
CA HIS A 26 -1.48 -12.89 14.69
C HIS A 26 -2.49 -11.74 14.57
N GLY A 27 -2.67 -10.94 15.63
CA GLY A 27 -3.50 -9.73 15.59
C GLY A 27 -2.99 -8.70 14.58
N LEU A 28 -1.69 -8.42 14.59
CA LEU A 28 -1.06 -7.50 13.63
C LEU A 28 -1.22 -7.99 12.18
N ASN A 29 -0.96 -9.27 11.92
CA ASN A 29 -1.11 -9.82 10.58
C ASN A 29 -2.57 -9.79 10.11
N ARG A 30 -3.54 -10.02 11.01
CA ARG A 30 -4.97 -9.90 10.69
C ARG A 30 -5.35 -8.46 10.31
N ALA A 31 -4.86 -7.47 11.06
CA ALA A 31 -5.08 -6.06 10.73
C ALA A 31 -4.46 -5.69 9.36
N LEU A 32 -3.27 -6.21 9.06
CA LEU A 32 -2.64 -6.01 7.75
C LEU A 32 -3.42 -6.69 6.61
N ASP A 33 -4.01 -7.86 6.84
CA ASP A 33 -4.91 -8.48 5.87
C ASP A 33 -6.19 -7.65 5.68
N GLN A 34 -6.80 -7.10 6.75
CA GLN A 34 -7.93 -6.16 6.63
C GLN A 34 -7.55 -4.90 5.84
N LEU A 35 -6.34 -4.38 6.02
CA LEU A 35 -5.85 -3.25 5.24
C LEU A 35 -5.78 -3.58 3.74
N ARG A 36 -5.33 -4.80 3.37
CA ARG A 36 -5.31 -5.24 1.97
C ARG A 36 -6.71 -5.27 1.36
N ASP A 37 -7.74 -5.48 2.17
CA ASP A 37 -9.11 -5.59 1.70
C ASP A 37 -9.69 -4.24 1.27
N CYS A 38 -9.23 -3.15 1.89
CA CYS A 38 -9.72 -1.80 1.59
C CYS A 38 -8.87 -1.05 0.54
N ILE A 39 -7.68 -1.58 0.20
CA ILE A 39 -6.79 -0.97 -0.79
C ILE A 39 -7.21 -1.39 -2.20
N PRO A 40 -7.03 -0.54 -3.24
CA PRO A 40 -7.59 -0.76 -4.58
C PRO A 40 -7.24 -2.09 -5.25
N LEU A 41 -6.22 -2.82 -4.79
CA LEU A 41 -5.82 -4.12 -5.37
C LEU A 41 -6.81 -5.25 -5.13
N LYS A 42 -7.55 -5.28 -4.00
CA LYS A 42 -8.53 -6.35 -3.78
C LYS A 42 -9.90 -6.01 -4.37
N HIS A 43 -10.29 -4.74 -4.33
CA HIS A 43 -11.62 -4.30 -4.79
C HIS A 43 -11.83 -4.50 -6.30
N LEU A 44 -10.77 -4.40 -7.10
CA LEU A 44 -10.86 -4.55 -8.56
C LEU A 44 -10.60 -6.00 -9.05
N GLN A 45 -10.39 -6.94 -8.13
CA GLN A 45 -10.25 -8.38 -8.40
C GLN A 45 -11.59 -9.15 -8.39
N MET A 46 -12.69 -8.58 -7.86
CA MET A 46 -14.02 -9.22 -7.96
C MET A 46 -14.61 -9.22 -9.38
N ASN A 47 -14.06 -8.42 -10.31
CA ASN A 47 -14.60 -8.26 -11.66
C ASN A 47 -13.88 -9.07 -12.75
N GLN A 48 -12.90 -9.91 -12.42
CA GLN A 48 -12.31 -10.85 -13.39
C GLN A 48 -12.63 -12.30 -12.99
N ASN A 49 -13.64 -12.86 -13.66
CA ASN A 49 -13.89 -14.30 -13.75
C ASN A 49 -12.79 -15.00 -14.56
N VAL A 50 -11.51 -14.78 -14.23
CA VAL A 50 -10.38 -15.32 -14.97
C VAL A 50 -9.40 -15.94 -13.98
N CYS A 51 -9.43 -17.28 -14.02
CA CYS A 51 -8.44 -18.26 -13.59
C CYS A 51 -8.04 -18.36 -12.10
N ASN A 52 -8.02 -19.62 -11.64
CA ASN A 52 -7.48 -20.14 -10.38
C ASN A 52 -5.97 -19.88 -10.19
N GLN A 53 -5.48 -18.66 -10.44
CA GLN A 53 -4.13 -18.23 -10.08
C GLN A 53 -4.17 -17.87 -8.59
N LYS A 54 -3.41 -18.59 -7.76
CA LYS A 54 -3.22 -18.24 -6.34
C LYS A 54 -2.86 -16.76 -6.24
N ILE A 55 -3.79 -15.95 -5.72
CA ILE A 55 -3.63 -14.52 -5.55
C ILE A 55 -2.37 -14.26 -4.73
N GLN A 56 -1.34 -13.70 -5.36
CA GLN A 56 -0.10 -13.37 -4.66
C GLN A 56 -0.38 -12.15 -3.78
N LYS A 57 -0.41 -12.37 -2.46
CA LYS A 57 -0.53 -11.29 -1.48
C LYS A 57 0.65 -10.33 -1.66
N LEU A 58 0.37 -9.03 -1.68
CA LEU A 58 1.42 -8.01 -1.55
C LEU A 58 2.27 -8.28 -0.31
N SER A 59 3.57 -8.01 -0.43
CA SER A 59 4.46 -7.98 0.72
C SER A 59 3.99 -6.95 1.76
N LYS A 60 4.46 -7.08 3.01
CA LYS A 60 4.07 -6.14 4.08
C LYS A 60 4.42 -4.70 3.72
N ILE A 61 5.60 -4.47 3.16
CA ILE A 61 6.07 -3.15 2.76
C ILE A 61 5.27 -2.58 1.58
N GLU A 62 4.97 -3.40 0.57
CA GLU A 62 4.16 -2.94 -0.58
C GLU A 62 2.73 -2.63 -0.18
N THR A 63 2.15 -3.41 0.76
CA THR A 63 0.83 -3.13 1.31
C THR A 63 0.80 -1.75 1.97
N LEU A 64 1.81 -1.44 2.80
CA LEU A 64 1.90 -0.16 3.49
C LEU A 64 2.17 1.01 2.52
N ARG A 65 3.06 0.82 1.55
CA ARG A 65 3.35 1.83 0.51
C ARG A 65 2.11 2.15 -0.30
N LEU A 66 1.40 1.13 -0.78
CA LEU A 66 0.20 1.34 -1.55
C LEU A 66 -0.93 1.95 -0.71
N ALA A 67 -1.05 1.59 0.58
CA ALA A 67 -1.98 2.23 1.49
C ALA A 67 -1.74 3.75 1.58
N ARG A 68 -0.48 4.15 1.80
CA ARG A 68 -0.06 5.56 1.85
C ARG A 68 -0.40 6.27 0.54
N ASN A 69 -0.02 5.67 -0.59
CA ASN A 69 -0.27 6.25 -1.92
C ASN A 69 -1.76 6.40 -2.20
N TYR A 70 -2.59 5.45 -1.75
CA TYR A 70 -4.04 5.52 -1.91
C TYR A 70 -4.65 6.68 -1.11
N LEU A 71 -4.21 6.90 0.13
CA LEU A 71 -4.64 8.06 0.94
C LEU A 71 -4.28 9.39 0.28
N ILE A 72 -3.05 9.49 -0.25
CA ILE A 72 -2.58 10.66 -0.99
C ILE A 72 -3.49 10.91 -2.19
N LEU A 73 -3.74 9.88 -3.01
CA LEU A 73 -4.61 9.98 -4.17
C LEU A 73 -6.02 10.48 -3.81
N LEU A 74 -6.65 9.88 -2.80
CA LEU A 74 -7.99 10.28 -2.36
C LEU A 74 -8.03 11.75 -1.92
N THR A 75 -6.98 12.20 -1.23
CA THR A 75 -6.84 13.60 -0.80
C THR A 75 -6.74 14.54 -2.01
N GLU A 76 -5.94 14.18 -3.02
CA GLU A 76 -5.81 14.97 -4.24
C GLU A 76 -7.13 15.01 -5.05
N ILE A 77 -7.86 13.88 -5.13
CA ILE A 77 -9.18 13.84 -5.79
C ILE A 77 -10.15 14.83 -5.13
N LEU A 78 -10.18 14.86 -3.79
CA LEU A 78 -11.03 15.79 -3.04
C LEU A 78 -10.61 17.26 -3.25
N HIS A 79 -9.31 17.55 -3.28
CA HIS A 79 -8.81 18.90 -3.55
C HIS A 79 -9.20 19.37 -4.96
N CYS A 80 -9.02 18.53 -5.98
CA CYS A 80 -9.42 18.83 -7.35
C CYS A 80 -10.93 19.08 -7.46
N HIS A 81 -11.75 18.26 -6.81
CA HIS A 81 -13.20 18.44 -6.82
C HIS A 81 -13.63 19.79 -6.22
N ASN A 82 -13.05 20.17 -5.09
CA ASN A 82 -13.36 21.44 -4.44
C ASN A 82 -12.90 22.66 -5.26
N GLN A 83 -11.78 22.54 -5.98
CA GLN A 83 -11.29 23.63 -6.83
C GLN A 83 -12.19 23.86 -8.06
N SER A 84 -12.66 22.78 -8.69
CA SER A 84 -13.57 22.86 -9.84
C SER A 84 -14.95 23.44 -9.52
N GLN A 85 -15.38 23.46 -8.26
CA GLN A 85 -16.62 24.13 -7.84
C GLN A 85 -16.47 25.65 -7.75
N ASN A 86 -15.24 26.15 -7.57
CA ASN A 86 -14.97 27.59 -7.41
C ASN A 86 -14.62 28.27 -8.74
N ASP A 87 -13.99 27.55 -9.66
CA ASP A 87 -13.55 28.08 -10.95
C ASP A 87 -14.44 27.51 -12.07
N GLY A 88 -15.37 28.30 -12.59
CA GLY A 88 -16.32 27.95 -13.66
C GLY A 88 -15.71 27.58 -15.03
N GLN A 89 -14.43 27.19 -15.07
CA GLN A 89 -13.71 26.64 -16.22
C GLN A 89 -12.85 25.46 -15.73
N SER A 90 -13.13 24.23 -16.15
CA SER A 90 -12.38 23.06 -15.64
C SER A 90 -12.16 21.98 -16.70
N SER A 91 -10.99 22.04 -17.35
CA SER A 91 -10.45 20.91 -18.12
C SER A 91 -8.97 20.63 -17.84
N SER A 92 -8.24 21.45 -17.07
CA SER A 92 -6.81 21.24 -16.78
C SER A 92 -6.48 20.74 -15.36
N SER A 93 -7.44 20.72 -14.44
CA SER A 93 -7.19 20.37 -13.02
C SER A 93 -7.52 18.91 -12.66
N SER A 94 -8.24 18.18 -13.52
CA SER A 94 -8.70 16.82 -13.24
C SER A 94 -7.54 15.81 -13.20
N ILE A 95 -7.57 14.91 -12.22
CA ILE A 95 -6.65 13.76 -12.13
C ILE A 95 -7.09 12.74 -13.17
N ASP A 96 -6.24 12.48 -14.16
CA ASP A 96 -6.51 11.47 -15.18
C ASP A 96 -6.08 10.06 -14.74
N ASN A 97 -6.49 9.03 -15.48
CA ASN A 97 -6.19 7.63 -15.15
C ASN A 97 -4.68 7.35 -15.12
N LEU A 98 -3.89 8.07 -15.92
CA LEU A 98 -2.44 7.93 -15.94
C LEU A 98 -1.81 8.52 -14.67
N MET A 99 -2.20 9.72 -14.27
CA MET A 99 -1.74 10.35 -13.03
C MET A 99 -2.17 9.54 -11.80
N MET A 100 -3.41 9.05 -11.78
CA MET A 100 -3.89 8.12 -10.74
C MET A 100 -3.00 6.88 -10.66
N GLY A 101 -2.67 6.30 -11.81
CA GLY A 101 -1.79 5.14 -11.89
C GLY A 101 -0.38 5.42 -11.41
N GLN A 102 0.20 6.55 -11.80
CA GLN A 102 1.53 7.00 -11.36
C GLN A 102 1.59 7.25 -9.84
N ILE A 103 0.54 7.81 -9.24
CA ILE A 103 0.47 8.02 -7.78
C ILE A 103 0.42 6.68 -7.05
N LEU A 104 -0.46 5.77 -7.46
CA LEU A 104 -0.58 4.45 -6.82
C LEU A 104 0.71 3.62 -6.97
N ALA A 105 1.33 3.70 -8.15
CA ALA A 105 2.57 3.03 -8.51
C ALA A 105 3.81 3.49 -7.75
N TYR A 106 3.77 4.68 -7.15
CA TYR A 106 4.97 5.35 -6.64
C TYR A 106 5.73 4.49 -5.62
N GLY A 107 6.96 4.11 -5.95
CA GLY A 107 7.84 3.31 -5.09
C GLY A 107 7.44 1.84 -4.91
N LEU A 108 6.54 1.30 -5.74
CA LEU A 108 6.21 -0.12 -5.77
C LEU A 108 7.17 -0.92 -6.65
N GLY A 109 7.29 -2.22 -6.39
CA GLY A 109 8.08 -3.13 -7.21
C GLY A 109 7.40 -3.48 -8.54
N GLN A 110 8.18 -3.95 -9.51
CA GLN A 110 7.71 -4.30 -10.86
C GLN A 110 6.53 -5.28 -10.88
N GLN A 111 6.53 -6.29 -10.01
CA GLN A 111 5.45 -7.28 -9.95
C GLN A 111 4.12 -6.64 -9.55
N SER A 112 4.11 -5.88 -8.46
CA SER A 112 2.95 -5.14 -7.97
C SER A 112 2.42 -4.12 -8.99
N LEU A 113 3.32 -3.50 -9.75
CA LEU A 113 2.99 -2.58 -10.84
C LEU A 113 2.32 -3.26 -12.02
N ASN A 114 2.79 -4.45 -12.40
CA ASN A 114 2.16 -5.22 -13.48
C ASN A 114 0.71 -5.59 -13.10
N HIS A 115 0.45 -5.93 -11.83
CA HIS A 115 -0.91 -6.16 -11.35
C HIS A 115 -1.77 -4.88 -11.42
N LEU A 116 -1.24 -3.74 -10.96
CA LEU A 116 -1.93 -2.45 -11.06
C LEU A 116 -2.22 -2.04 -12.51
N SER A 117 -1.29 -2.32 -13.42
CA SER A 117 -1.42 -2.03 -14.85
C SER A 117 -2.60 -2.73 -15.50
N ILE A 118 -2.71 -4.06 -15.28
CA ILE A 118 -3.83 -4.86 -15.79
C ILE A 118 -5.15 -4.32 -15.23
N GLN A 119 -5.14 -3.96 -13.95
CA GLN A 119 -6.32 -3.55 -13.22
C GLN A 119 -6.84 -2.16 -13.60
N MET A 120 -5.95 -1.18 -13.80
CA MET A 120 -6.31 0.19 -14.18
C MET A 120 -6.45 0.37 -15.69
N ASN A 121 -6.22 -0.69 -16.48
CA ASN A 121 -6.17 -0.64 -17.94
C ASN A 121 -5.22 0.47 -18.44
N VAL A 122 -4.08 0.63 -17.77
CA VAL A 122 -3.04 1.60 -18.09
C VAL A 122 -1.72 0.86 -18.21
N SER A 123 -0.93 1.16 -19.25
CA SER A 123 0.35 0.48 -19.49
C SER A 123 1.31 0.61 -18.31
N SER A 124 1.86 -0.52 -17.84
CA SER A 124 2.87 -0.55 -16.76
C SER A 124 4.09 0.31 -17.10
N VAL A 125 4.47 0.35 -18.37
CA VAL A 125 5.57 1.21 -18.87
C VAL A 125 5.26 2.69 -18.66
N ARG A 126 4.01 3.12 -18.84
CA ARG A 126 3.61 4.53 -18.60
C ARG A 126 3.44 4.87 -17.12
N MET A 127 3.22 3.88 -16.26
CA MET A 127 3.27 4.07 -14.80
C MET A 127 4.71 4.12 -14.28
N LEU A 128 5.61 3.35 -14.91
CA LEU A 128 7.04 3.24 -14.58
C LEU A 128 7.91 4.33 -15.20
N SER A 129 7.42 5.00 -16.24
CA SER A 129 8.06 6.22 -16.74
C SER A 129 8.25 7.20 -15.60
N GLN A 130 9.22 8.10 -15.72
CA GLN A 130 9.44 9.15 -14.74
C GLN A 130 8.09 9.77 -14.34
N PRO A 131 7.74 9.76 -13.03
CA PRO A 131 6.47 10.31 -12.58
C PRO A 131 6.35 11.74 -13.07
N SER A 132 5.15 12.18 -13.48
CA SER A 132 4.98 13.57 -13.93
C SER A 132 5.43 14.56 -12.85
N SER A 133 5.83 15.77 -13.25
CA SER A 133 6.27 16.81 -12.30
C SER A 133 5.24 17.08 -11.21
N ARG A 134 3.95 17.00 -11.54
CA ARG A 134 2.85 17.14 -10.56
C ARG A 134 2.86 16.00 -9.54
N VAL A 135 3.04 14.76 -9.97
CA VAL A 135 3.15 13.60 -9.05
C VAL A 135 4.37 13.78 -8.15
N GLN A 136 5.53 14.15 -8.70
CA GLN A 136 6.73 14.39 -7.89
C GLN A 136 6.50 15.47 -6.83
N GLN A 137 5.85 16.57 -7.20
CA GLN A 137 5.50 17.65 -6.27
C GLN A 137 4.54 17.20 -5.16
N ILE A 138 3.52 16.40 -5.49
CA ILE A 138 2.60 15.82 -4.51
C ILE A 138 3.42 15.05 -3.45
N PHE A 139 4.25 14.11 -3.88
CA PHE A 139 5.02 13.29 -2.94
C PHE A 139 6.03 14.11 -2.13
N ALA A 140 6.70 15.10 -2.75
CA ALA A 140 7.59 16.01 -2.04
C ALA A 140 6.86 16.78 -0.92
N ASN A 141 5.66 17.32 -1.21
CA ASN A 141 4.86 18.03 -0.21
C ASN A 141 4.44 17.14 0.96
N TYR A 142 4.11 15.86 0.70
CA TYR A 142 3.79 14.90 1.76
C TYR A 142 5.00 14.53 2.61
N ASP A 143 6.17 14.36 1.99
CA ASP A 143 7.40 14.02 2.72
C ASP A 143 7.87 15.20 3.58
N SER A 144 7.85 16.43 3.08
CA SER A 144 8.17 17.62 3.90
C SER A 144 7.20 17.81 5.07
N ARG A 145 5.90 17.53 4.89
CA ARG A 145 4.92 17.58 5.99
C ARG A 145 5.17 16.51 7.05
N GLN A 146 5.62 15.32 6.65
CA GLN A 146 6.00 14.25 7.58
C GLN A 146 7.27 14.64 8.36
N GLU A 147 8.27 15.21 7.70
CA GLU A 147 9.48 15.71 8.36
C GLU A 147 9.16 16.79 9.39
N LEU A 148 8.26 17.73 9.07
CA LEU A 148 7.79 18.74 10.02
C LEU A 148 7.04 18.13 11.21
N MET A 149 6.17 17.14 11.00
CA MET A 149 5.49 16.46 12.11
C MET A 149 6.46 15.68 13.00
N ASN A 150 7.47 15.05 12.42
CA ASN A 150 8.49 14.30 13.17
C ASN A 150 9.47 15.23 13.90
N ALA A 151 9.66 16.46 13.43
CA ALA A 151 10.52 17.46 14.08
C ALA A 151 9.86 18.15 15.29
N VAL A 152 8.54 18.02 15.46
CA VAL A 152 7.76 18.64 16.55
C VAL A 152 7.52 17.69 17.73
N LEU A 153 7.91 16.42 17.60
CA LEU A 153 7.84 15.38 18.65
C LEU A 153 9.23 15.08 19.23
#